data_AF-A0ABD4R7M5-F1
#
_entry.id   AF-A0ABD4R7M5-F1
#
_cell.length_a   1.000
_cell.length_b   1.000
_cell.length_c   1.000
_cell.angle_alpha   90.00
_cell.angle_beta   90.00
_cell.angle_gamma   90.00
#
_symmetry.space_group_name_H-M   'P 1'
#
loop_
_entity.id
_entity.type
_entity.pdbx_description
1 polymer ?
#
loop_
_entity_poly.entity_id
_entity_poly.type
_entity_poly.pdbx_seq_one_letter_code
_entity_poly.pdbx_strand_id
1 'polypeptide(L)'
;MENKEKYIQRIKKLLAMARNNSSVEEAALALRRAQRLMETHKLTEADADLMDINEASTQKAPSHAEKMPEYMAILAEMVARVFGVKFYTSHGTEQWGKPAKRTIHYYGPDERPQIAAYSFEVLGKQLAKARRDYLSTLRKNIKQATKVARADTFCSAWVNGAYAVVSDFAVTEAETTLMECYRSSKLSEGMKKLEPRKPGKARGTDKAESEGYLAGRNAQLHHAVSSSAKKCELFGVTK
;
A
#
# COMPACT_ATOMS: atom_id res chain seq x y z
N MET A 1 -14.00 -2.43 -19.07
CA MET A 1 -13.53 -1.48 -18.03
C MET A 1 -12.82 -0.28 -18.63
N GLU A 2 -11.93 -0.46 -19.61
CA GLU A 2 -11.12 0.61 -20.24
C GLU A 2 -11.91 1.79 -20.84
N ASN A 3 -13.11 1.57 -21.39
CA ASN A 3 -13.95 2.67 -21.89
C ASN A 3 -14.53 3.54 -20.77
N LYS A 4 -14.87 2.95 -19.60
CA LYS A 4 -15.46 3.69 -18.47
C LYS A 4 -14.45 4.71 -17.91
N GLU A 5 -13.19 4.28 -17.80
CA GLU A 5 -12.07 5.11 -17.33
C GLU A 5 -11.81 6.33 -18.24
N LYS A 6 -11.81 6.11 -19.56
CA LYS A 6 -11.62 7.19 -20.55
C LYS A 6 -12.73 8.25 -20.45
N TYR A 7 -13.98 7.82 -20.24
CA TYR A 7 -15.11 8.75 -20.11
C TYR A 7 -15.04 9.57 -18.83
N ILE A 8 -14.70 8.95 -17.71
CA ILE A 8 -14.56 9.65 -16.42
C ILE A 8 -13.40 10.66 -16.47
N GLN A 9 -12.23 10.30 -17.03
CA GLN A 9 -11.13 11.27 -17.20
C GLN A 9 -11.55 12.49 -18.04
N ARG A 10 -12.36 12.26 -19.08
CA ARG A 10 -12.89 13.34 -19.92
C ARG A 10 -13.91 14.19 -19.18
N ILE A 11 -14.78 13.58 -18.37
CA ILE A 11 -15.73 14.26 -17.48
C ILE A 11 -14.97 15.15 -16.48
N LYS A 12 -13.93 14.63 -15.81
CA LYS A 12 -13.10 15.41 -14.87
C LYS A 12 -12.48 16.63 -15.53
N LYS A 13 -11.88 16.46 -16.72
CA LYS A 13 -11.32 17.59 -17.49
C LYS A 13 -12.37 18.65 -17.80
N LEU A 14 -13.58 18.25 -18.18
CA LEU A 14 -14.69 19.17 -18.46
C LEU A 14 -15.17 19.90 -17.20
N LEU A 15 -15.28 19.22 -16.06
CA LEU A 15 -15.66 19.83 -14.78
C LEU A 15 -14.58 20.81 -14.27
N ALA A 16 -13.30 20.42 -14.36
CA ALA A 16 -12.18 21.30 -14.00
C ALA A 16 -12.12 22.54 -14.90
N MET A 17 -12.34 22.36 -16.22
CA MET A 17 -12.44 23.47 -17.16
C MET A 17 -13.61 24.40 -16.81
N ALA A 18 -14.76 23.85 -16.43
CA ALA A 18 -15.88 24.69 -16.03
C ALA A 18 -15.63 25.49 -14.75
N ARG A 19 -14.93 24.90 -13.77
CA ARG A 19 -14.67 25.56 -12.48
C ARG A 19 -13.62 26.67 -12.56
N ASN A 20 -12.64 26.51 -13.46
CA ASN A 20 -11.46 27.38 -13.52
C ASN A 20 -11.45 28.34 -14.71
N ASN A 21 -12.45 28.31 -15.60
CA ASN A 21 -12.50 29.18 -16.77
C ASN A 21 -13.16 30.53 -16.42
N SER A 22 -12.52 31.62 -16.85
CA SER A 22 -12.99 32.99 -16.64
C SER A 22 -14.20 33.36 -17.53
N SER A 23 -14.43 32.63 -18.62
CA SER A 23 -15.60 32.81 -19.48
C SER A 23 -16.78 31.98 -19.00
N VAL A 24 -17.87 32.67 -18.62
CA VAL A 24 -19.11 32.05 -18.12
C VAL A 24 -19.76 31.14 -19.18
N GLU A 25 -19.74 31.54 -20.45
CA GLU A 25 -20.32 30.74 -21.54
C GLU A 25 -19.56 29.44 -21.78
N GLU A 26 -18.22 29.50 -21.78
CA GLU A 26 -17.38 28.32 -21.96
C GLU A 26 -17.48 27.38 -20.76
N ALA A 27 -17.57 27.93 -19.55
CA ALA A 27 -17.78 27.17 -18.33
C ALA A 27 -19.14 26.43 -18.34
N ALA A 28 -20.22 27.13 -18.73
CA ALA A 28 -21.56 26.54 -18.85
C ALA A 28 -21.61 25.44 -19.93
N LEU A 29 -20.94 25.65 -21.07
CA LEU A 29 -20.84 24.64 -22.13
C LEU A 29 -20.06 23.40 -21.67
N ALA A 30 -18.96 23.60 -20.94
CA ALA A 30 -18.17 22.53 -20.36
C ALA A 30 -18.98 21.69 -19.36
N LEU A 31 -19.74 22.34 -18.46
CA LEU A 31 -20.66 21.67 -17.53
C LEU A 31 -21.71 20.82 -18.25
N ARG A 32 -22.40 21.40 -19.25
CA ARG A 32 -23.42 20.66 -20.03
C ARG A 32 -22.83 19.43 -20.72
N ARG A 33 -21.60 19.54 -21.23
CA ARG A 33 -20.88 18.41 -21.86
C ARG A 33 -20.54 17.34 -20.83
N ALA A 34 -20.10 17.72 -19.63
CA ALA A 34 -19.81 16.78 -18.55
C ALA A 34 -21.08 16.04 -18.11
N GLN A 35 -22.17 16.77 -17.84
CA GLN A 35 -23.47 16.21 -17.44
C GLN A 35 -24.01 15.23 -18.49
N ARG A 36 -23.97 15.58 -19.78
CA ARG A 36 -24.42 14.69 -20.85
C ARG A 36 -23.59 13.41 -20.92
N LEU A 37 -22.28 13.50 -20.76
CA LEU A 37 -21.39 12.33 -20.72
C LEU A 37 -21.68 11.44 -19.51
N MET A 38 -21.96 12.03 -18.35
CA MET A 38 -22.37 11.31 -17.14
C MET A 38 -23.67 10.54 -17.38
N GLU A 39 -24.71 11.21 -17.90
CA GLU A 39 -26.01 10.59 -18.22
C GLU A 39 -25.89 9.45 -19.24
N THR A 40 -25.17 9.71 -20.34
CA THR A 40 -25.01 8.74 -21.45
C THR A 40 -24.35 7.45 -20.99
N HIS A 41 -23.40 7.54 -20.07
CA HIS A 41 -22.65 6.39 -19.57
C HIS A 41 -23.10 5.91 -18.19
N LYS A 42 -24.21 6.44 -17.65
CA LYS A 42 -24.74 6.14 -16.31
C LYS A 42 -23.67 6.27 -15.22
N LEU A 43 -22.90 7.35 -15.30
CA LEU A 43 -21.84 7.68 -14.34
C LEU A 43 -22.36 8.71 -13.35
N THR A 44 -22.10 8.48 -12.09
CA THR A 44 -22.39 9.40 -10.99
C THR A 44 -21.16 10.23 -10.63
N GLU A 45 -21.33 11.33 -9.89
CA GLU A 45 -20.19 12.06 -9.30
C GLU A 45 -19.31 11.13 -8.44
N ALA A 46 -19.93 10.20 -7.72
CA ALA A 46 -19.22 9.17 -6.97
C ALA A 46 -18.35 8.26 -7.88
N ASP A 47 -18.80 7.93 -9.10
CA ASP A 47 -17.97 7.20 -10.07
C ASP A 47 -16.76 8.02 -10.52
N ALA A 48 -16.90 9.36 -10.60
CA ALA A 48 -15.80 10.24 -10.94
C ALA A 48 -14.78 10.34 -9.79
N ASP A 49 -15.23 10.58 -8.57
CA ASP A 49 -14.34 10.67 -7.40
C ASP A 49 -13.60 9.35 -7.15
N LEU A 50 -14.26 8.20 -7.33
CA LEU A 50 -13.65 6.88 -7.20
C LEU A 50 -12.47 6.65 -8.17
N MET A 51 -12.38 7.38 -9.28
CA MET A 51 -11.21 7.34 -10.17
C MET A 51 -9.99 8.10 -9.66
N ASP A 52 -10.10 8.88 -8.57
CA ASP A 52 -8.90 9.45 -7.92
C ASP A 52 -8.19 8.40 -7.04
N ILE A 53 -8.82 7.25 -6.79
CA ILE A 53 -8.16 6.12 -6.14
C ILE A 53 -7.49 5.24 -7.19
N ASN A 54 -6.17 5.25 -7.18
CA ASN A 54 -5.35 4.34 -7.97
C ASN A 54 -5.09 3.03 -7.20
N GLU A 55 -4.65 2.01 -7.92
CA GLU A 55 -4.29 0.71 -7.36
C GLU A 55 -2.94 0.25 -7.90
N ALA A 56 -2.11 -0.36 -7.04
CA ALA A 56 -0.87 -0.99 -7.45
C ALA A 56 -0.61 -2.27 -6.65
N SER A 57 -0.12 -3.29 -7.34
CA SER A 57 0.10 -4.62 -6.79
C SER A 57 1.59 -4.96 -6.69
N THR A 58 1.96 -5.65 -5.62
CA THR A 58 3.32 -6.19 -5.45
C THR A 58 3.56 -7.33 -6.43
N GLN A 59 4.73 -7.37 -7.05
CA GLN A 59 5.24 -8.49 -7.84
C GLN A 59 5.89 -9.57 -6.97
N LYS A 60 6.45 -9.17 -5.81
CA LYS A 60 7.15 -10.07 -4.89
C LYS A 60 6.63 -9.92 -3.46
N ALA A 61 6.56 -11.05 -2.76
CA ALA A 61 6.16 -11.11 -1.36
C ALA A 61 7.20 -11.89 -0.51
N PRO A 62 7.42 -11.51 0.76
CA PRO A 62 8.31 -12.26 1.65
C PRO A 62 7.87 -13.72 1.91
N SER A 63 6.57 -14.00 1.78
CA SER A 63 6.00 -15.33 1.95
C SER A 63 4.78 -15.54 1.04
N HIS A 64 4.67 -16.76 0.51
CA HIS A 64 3.51 -17.23 -0.27
C HIS A 64 2.69 -18.28 0.49
N ALA A 65 2.86 -18.38 1.81
CA ALA A 65 2.09 -19.28 2.64
C ALA A 65 0.58 -18.99 2.52
N GLU A 66 -0.22 -20.06 2.49
CA GLU A 66 -1.68 -20.01 2.42
C GLU A 66 -2.25 -19.16 3.56
N LYS A 67 -1.81 -19.41 4.80
CA LYS A 67 -2.06 -18.50 5.91
C LYS A 67 -0.92 -17.49 6.03
N MET A 68 -1.24 -16.22 5.76
CA MET A 68 -0.28 -15.11 5.81
C MET A 68 0.40 -15.04 7.19
N PRO A 69 1.74 -15.06 7.27
CA PRO A 69 2.43 -14.83 8.53
C PRO A 69 2.16 -13.43 9.09
N GLU A 70 2.06 -13.30 10.41
CA GLU A 70 1.79 -12.04 11.09
C GLU A 70 2.79 -10.92 10.73
N TYR A 71 4.09 -11.20 10.74
CA TYR A 71 5.09 -10.20 10.36
C TYR A 71 4.84 -9.57 8.99
N MET A 72 4.29 -10.33 8.04
CA MET A 72 3.99 -9.84 6.70
C MET A 72 2.75 -8.94 6.70
N ALA A 73 1.76 -9.27 7.54
CA ALA A 73 0.56 -8.46 7.69
C ALA A 73 0.89 -7.13 8.39
N ILE A 74 1.73 -7.17 9.43
CA ILE A 74 2.25 -5.96 10.09
C ILE A 74 3.06 -5.13 9.10
N LEU A 75 3.88 -5.74 8.23
CA LEU A 75 4.65 -5.01 7.22
C LEU A 75 3.73 -4.30 6.22
N ALA A 76 2.67 -4.95 5.75
CA ALA A 76 1.72 -4.35 4.82
C ALA A 76 0.94 -3.19 5.47
N GLU A 77 0.49 -3.37 6.72
CA GLU A 77 -0.16 -2.33 7.52
C GLU A 77 0.76 -1.13 7.76
N MET A 78 2.02 -1.38 8.13
CA MET A 78 3.03 -0.33 8.34
C MET A 78 3.23 0.50 7.07
N VAL A 79 3.41 -0.15 5.92
CA VAL A 79 3.55 0.53 4.63
C VAL A 79 2.29 1.33 4.30
N ALA A 80 1.11 0.77 4.54
CA ALA A 80 -0.15 1.47 4.31
C ALA A 80 -0.25 2.78 5.11
N ARG A 81 0.15 2.76 6.39
CA ARG A 81 0.17 3.95 7.26
C ARG A 81 1.19 4.99 6.82
N VAL A 82 2.43 4.56 6.53
CA VAL A 82 3.53 5.45 6.13
C VAL A 82 3.26 6.18 4.82
N PHE A 83 2.46 5.59 3.92
CA PHE A 83 2.12 6.20 2.62
C PHE A 83 0.68 6.71 2.53
N GLY A 84 -0.11 6.58 3.60
CA GLY A 84 -1.48 7.08 3.63
C GLY A 84 -2.40 6.39 2.62
N VAL A 85 -2.22 5.08 2.46
CA VAL A 85 -3.00 4.23 1.56
C VAL A 85 -3.72 3.15 2.36
N LYS A 86 -4.60 2.40 1.69
CA LYS A 86 -5.16 1.16 2.21
C LYS A 86 -4.67 -0.01 1.38
N PHE A 87 -4.90 -1.22 1.86
CA PHE A 87 -4.50 -2.42 1.13
C PHE A 87 -5.48 -3.56 1.30
N TYR A 88 -5.38 -4.53 0.40
CA TYR A 88 -5.95 -5.85 0.55
C TYR A 88 -4.99 -6.91 0.01
N THR A 89 -5.25 -8.19 0.28
CA THR A 89 -4.38 -9.28 -0.16
C THR A 89 -5.18 -10.35 -0.89
N SER A 90 -4.59 -10.91 -1.94
CA SER A 90 -5.06 -12.11 -2.61
C SER A 90 -4.05 -13.24 -2.45
N HIS A 91 -4.53 -14.48 -2.45
CA HIS A 91 -3.71 -15.69 -2.52
C HIS A 91 -4.35 -16.63 -3.53
N GLY A 92 -3.61 -17.02 -4.57
CA GLY A 92 -4.15 -17.81 -5.66
C GLY A 92 -3.13 -18.11 -6.73
N THR A 93 -3.53 -18.87 -7.75
CA THR A 93 -2.68 -19.23 -8.89
C THR A 93 -3.02 -18.33 -10.07
N GLU A 94 -2.00 -17.77 -10.73
CA GLU A 94 -2.18 -16.96 -11.94
C GLU A 94 -2.41 -17.84 -13.18
N GLN A 95 -1.91 -19.07 -13.14
CA GLN A 95 -1.96 -20.04 -14.23
C GLN A 95 -2.15 -21.44 -13.67
N TRP A 96 -2.83 -22.29 -14.45
CA TRP A 96 -2.97 -23.70 -14.12
C TRP A 96 -1.60 -24.37 -13.92
N GLY A 97 -1.44 -25.11 -12.83
CA GLY A 97 -0.19 -25.80 -12.50
C GLY A 97 0.93 -24.95 -11.89
N LYS A 98 0.75 -23.64 -11.70
CA LYS A 98 1.72 -22.79 -10.97
C LYS A 98 1.40 -22.78 -9.47
N PRO A 99 2.42 -22.67 -8.59
CA PRO A 99 2.19 -22.55 -7.16
C PRO A 99 1.40 -21.28 -6.84
N ALA A 100 0.52 -21.37 -5.84
CA ALA A 100 -0.24 -20.22 -5.38
C ALA A 100 0.71 -19.14 -4.85
N LYS A 101 0.48 -17.91 -5.28
CA LYS A 101 1.23 -16.73 -4.87
C LYS A 101 0.34 -15.81 -4.05
N ARG A 102 0.99 -15.10 -3.15
CA ARG A 102 0.38 -14.01 -2.40
C ARG A 102 0.73 -12.68 -3.06
N THR A 103 -0.27 -11.85 -3.25
CA THR A 103 -0.15 -10.50 -3.78
C THR A 103 -0.77 -9.52 -2.78
N ILE A 104 -0.06 -8.40 -2.53
CA ILE A 104 -0.59 -7.27 -1.77
C ILE A 104 -0.96 -6.19 -2.78
N HIS A 105 -2.19 -5.70 -2.67
CA HIS A 105 -2.75 -4.65 -3.51
C HIS A 105 -2.95 -3.43 -2.65
N TYR A 106 -2.24 -2.35 -2.95
CA TYR A 106 -2.43 -1.06 -2.33
C TYR A 106 -3.37 -0.23 -3.17
N TYR A 107 -4.21 0.57 -2.52
CA TYR A 107 -5.08 1.53 -3.18
C TYR A 107 -5.16 2.81 -2.35
N GLY A 108 -5.28 3.93 -3.05
CA GLY A 108 -5.22 5.26 -2.47
C GLY A 108 -5.03 6.33 -3.53
N PRO A 109 -4.99 7.60 -3.12
CA PRO A 109 -4.88 8.72 -4.04
C PRO A 109 -3.52 8.78 -4.74
N ASP A 110 -3.51 9.39 -5.93
CA ASP A 110 -2.32 9.71 -6.71
C ASP A 110 -1.39 8.50 -6.93
N GLU A 111 -0.08 8.73 -6.92
CA GLU A 111 0.98 7.73 -7.08
C GLU A 111 1.32 6.94 -5.80
N ARG A 112 0.66 7.25 -4.67
CA ARG A 112 0.97 6.64 -3.35
C ARG A 112 0.86 5.11 -3.35
N PRO A 113 -0.13 4.48 -4.01
CA PRO A 113 -0.21 3.02 -4.07
C PRO A 113 1.02 2.38 -4.74
N GLN A 114 1.53 2.99 -5.81
CA GLN A 114 2.70 2.49 -6.54
C GLN A 114 3.95 2.58 -5.67
N ILE A 115 4.13 3.70 -4.96
CA ILE A 115 5.24 3.90 -4.03
C ILE A 115 5.13 2.91 -2.86
N ALA A 116 3.93 2.68 -2.33
CA ALA A 116 3.68 1.72 -1.26
C ALA A 116 4.01 0.28 -1.68
N ALA A 117 3.55 -0.15 -2.86
CA ALA A 117 3.85 -1.48 -3.39
C ALA A 117 5.36 -1.71 -3.54
N TYR A 118 6.07 -0.74 -4.12
CA TYR A 118 7.52 -0.80 -4.27
C TYR A 118 8.23 -0.85 -2.90
N SER A 119 7.81 0.00 -1.96
CA SER A 119 8.36 0.08 -0.61
C SER A 119 8.20 -1.23 0.16
N PHE A 120 7.03 -1.86 0.05
CA PHE A 120 6.78 -3.19 0.62
C PHE A 120 7.77 -4.23 0.09
N GLU A 121 8.06 -4.23 -1.21
CA GLU A 121 9.04 -5.17 -1.79
C GLU A 121 10.46 -4.91 -1.31
N VAL A 122 10.86 -3.65 -1.24
CA VAL A 122 12.19 -3.23 -0.77
C VAL A 122 12.39 -3.65 0.68
N LEU A 123 11.44 -3.31 1.56
CA LEU A 123 11.47 -3.71 2.97
C LEU A 123 11.34 -5.23 3.13
N GLY A 124 10.52 -5.88 2.30
CA GLY A 124 10.38 -7.32 2.29
C GLY A 124 11.69 -8.05 1.97
N LYS A 125 12.50 -7.52 1.04
CA LYS A 125 13.85 -8.05 0.76
C LYS A 125 14.79 -7.86 1.94
N GLN A 126 14.77 -6.70 2.59
CA GLN A 126 15.59 -6.43 3.77
C GLN A 126 15.21 -7.33 4.94
N LEU A 127 13.92 -7.48 5.22
CA LEU A 127 13.39 -8.38 6.24
C LEU A 127 13.79 -9.84 5.96
N ALA A 128 13.67 -10.30 4.71
CA ALA A 128 14.08 -11.65 4.32
C ALA A 128 15.59 -11.87 4.50
N LYS A 129 16.41 -10.86 4.25
CA LYS A 129 17.85 -10.90 4.57
C LYS A 129 18.08 -10.96 6.08
N ALA A 130 17.50 -10.04 6.86
CA ALA A 130 17.64 -9.99 8.31
C ALA A 130 17.20 -11.30 8.97
N ARG A 131 16.10 -11.90 8.48
CA ARG A 131 15.63 -13.22 8.93
C ARG A 131 16.67 -14.33 8.68
N ARG A 132 17.33 -14.35 7.51
CA ARG A 132 18.37 -15.35 7.21
C ARG A 132 19.59 -15.16 8.10
N ASP A 133 20.01 -13.91 8.30
CA ASP A 133 21.13 -13.57 9.17
C ASP A 133 20.84 -14.00 10.61
N TYR A 134 19.65 -13.69 11.13
CA TYR A 134 19.18 -14.16 12.45
C TYR A 134 19.14 -15.69 12.54
N LEU A 135 18.59 -16.37 11.53
CA LEU A 135 18.54 -17.84 11.52
C LEU A 135 19.93 -18.49 11.55
N SER A 136 20.95 -17.82 11.04
CA SER A 136 22.34 -18.30 11.07
C SER A 136 22.99 -18.23 12.45
N THR A 137 22.49 -17.37 13.35
CA THR A 137 22.99 -17.27 14.74
C THR A 137 22.42 -18.36 15.65
N LEU A 138 21.34 -19.03 15.22
CA LEU A 138 20.69 -20.08 15.99
C LEU A 138 21.50 -21.39 15.97
N ARG A 139 21.45 -22.13 17.08
CA ARG A 139 22.07 -23.47 17.20
C ARG A 139 21.46 -24.43 16.16
N LYS A 140 22.30 -25.27 15.55
CA LYS A 140 21.90 -26.24 14.51
C LYS A 140 20.87 -27.27 15.01
N ASN A 141 20.98 -27.73 16.26
CA ASN A 141 20.16 -28.80 16.84
C ASN A 141 18.88 -28.28 17.54
N ILE A 142 18.30 -27.20 17.04
CA ILE A 142 17.06 -26.64 17.57
C ILE A 142 15.85 -27.32 16.92
N LYS A 143 14.78 -27.57 17.70
CA LYS A 143 13.52 -28.07 17.15
C LYS A 143 12.99 -27.09 16.10
N GLN A 144 12.53 -27.61 14.96
CA GLN A 144 12.05 -26.79 13.84
C GLN A 144 10.91 -25.84 14.27
N ALA A 145 9.97 -26.31 15.09
CA ALA A 145 8.89 -25.47 15.62
C ALA A 145 9.43 -24.26 16.42
N THR A 146 10.45 -24.47 17.25
CA THR A 146 11.10 -23.39 18.01
C THR A 146 11.86 -22.44 17.10
N LYS A 147 12.54 -22.96 16.06
CA LYS A 147 13.23 -22.15 15.05
C LYS A 147 12.28 -21.22 14.32
N VAL A 148 11.14 -21.75 13.86
CA VAL A 148 10.11 -20.98 13.16
C VAL A 148 9.46 -19.96 14.09
N ALA A 149 9.11 -20.35 15.32
CA ALA A 149 8.56 -19.43 16.32
C ALA A 149 9.46 -18.22 16.56
N ARG A 150 10.75 -18.47 16.87
CA ARG A 150 11.72 -17.39 17.11
C ARG A 150 11.94 -16.51 15.88
N ALA A 151 12.06 -17.11 14.69
CA ALA A 151 12.25 -16.34 13.46
C ALA A 151 11.04 -15.49 13.10
N ASP A 152 9.81 -15.98 13.33
CA ASP A 152 8.60 -15.20 13.13
C ASP A 152 8.49 -14.06 14.14
N THR A 153 8.78 -14.30 15.42
CA THR A 153 8.86 -13.25 16.45
C THR A 153 9.89 -12.18 16.09
N PHE A 154 11.10 -12.60 15.70
CA PHE A 154 12.14 -11.69 15.21
C PHE A 154 11.64 -10.83 14.05
N CYS A 155 10.94 -11.43 13.08
CA CYS A 155 10.44 -10.68 11.92
C CYS A 155 9.35 -9.68 12.30
N SER A 156 8.40 -10.04 13.17
CA SER A 156 7.38 -9.11 13.64
C SER A 156 8.02 -7.92 14.36
N ALA A 157 9.02 -8.18 15.22
CA ALA A 157 9.74 -7.13 15.93
C ALA A 157 10.61 -6.27 15.00
N TRP A 158 11.20 -6.86 13.96
CA TRP A 158 11.93 -6.13 12.92
C TRP A 158 11.06 -5.10 12.23
N VAL A 159 9.81 -5.45 11.90
CA VAL A 159 8.87 -4.49 11.31
C VAL A 159 8.55 -3.36 12.29
N ASN A 160 8.34 -3.67 13.57
CA ASN A 160 8.14 -2.62 14.60
C ASN A 160 9.36 -1.70 14.74
N GLY A 161 10.58 -2.25 14.64
CA GLY A 161 11.82 -1.46 14.63
C GLY A 161 11.93 -0.55 13.41
N ALA A 162 11.57 -1.06 12.22
CA ALA A 162 11.53 -0.27 10.99
C ALA A 162 10.47 0.84 11.07
N TYR A 163 9.33 0.55 11.70
CA TYR A 163 8.28 1.54 11.93
C TYR A 163 8.73 2.68 12.84
N ALA A 164 9.56 2.38 13.85
CA ALA A 164 10.05 3.38 14.81
C ALA A 164 10.95 4.46 14.20
N VAL A 165 11.44 4.28 12.95
CA VAL A 165 12.32 5.24 12.26
C VAL A 165 11.65 5.90 11.05
N VAL A 166 10.34 5.69 10.87
CA VAL A 166 9.51 6.33 9.84
C VAL A 166 8.33 7.05 10.50
N SER A 167 7.63 7.88 9.74
CA SER A 167 6.46 8.60 10.22
C SER A 167 5.26 8.31 9.34
N ASP A 168 4.07 8.34 9.95
CA ASP A 168 2.81 8.15 9.25
C ASP A 168 2.54 9.31 8.29
N PHE A 169 1.88 9.01 7.18
CA PHE A 169 1.36 10.04 6.29
C PHE A 169 0.08 10.64 6.89
N ALA A 170 -0.05 11.97 6.83
CA ALA A 170 -1.27 12.65 7.22
C ALA A 170 -2.34 12.49 6.13
N VAL A 171 -3.30 11.60 6.35
CA VAL A 171 -4.46 11.39 5.45
C VAL A 171 -5.59 12.30 5.87
N THR A 172 -6.21 12.99 4.91
CA THR A 172 -7.37 13.83 5.16
C THR A 172 -8.65 12.99 5.33
N GLU A 173 -9.67 13.57 5.98
CA GLU A 173 -10.98 12.91 6.14
C GLU A 173 -11.64 12.60 4.79
N ALA A 174 -11.48 13.51 3.81
CA ALA A 174 -11.96 13.34 2.45
C ALA A 174 -11.30 12.13 1.75
N GLU A 175 -9.96 12.01 1.81
CA GLU A 175 -9.25 10.85 1.25
C GLU A 175 -9.63 9.54 1.95
N THR A 176 -9.85 9.58 3.27
CA THR A 176 -10.29 8.40 4.04
C THR A 176 -11.66 7.93 3.56
N THR A 177 -12.62 8.86 3.47
CA THR A 177 -13.98 8.60 2.98
C THR A 177 -13.93 8.02 1.57
N LEU A 178 -13.10 8.61 0.70
CA LEU A 178 -12.95 8.17 -0.67
C LEU A 178 -12.42 6.73 -0.79
N MET A 179 -11.40 6.40 0.00
CA MET A 179 -10.87 5.03 0.06
C MET A 179 -11.89 4.03 0.61
N GLU A 180 -12.76 4.44 1.54
CA GLU A 180 -13.85 3.59 2.06
C GLU A 180 -14.97 3.37 1.05
N CYS A 181 -15.35 4.41 0.29
CA CYS A 181 -16.26 4.29 -0.85
C CYS A 181 -15.68 3.35 -1.92
N TYR A 182 -14.38 3.45 -2.22
CA TYR A 182 -13.71 2.55 -3.16
C TYR A 182 -13.75 1.10 -2.70
N ARG A 183 -13.43 0.86 -1.43
CA ARG A 183 -13.53 -0.47 -0.84
C ARG A 183 -14.94 -1.04 -0.94
N SER A 184 -15.96 -0.24 -0.63
CA SER A 184 -17.35 -0.70 -0.60
C SER A 184 -17.92 -0.98 -2.00
N SER A 185 -17.46 -0.26 -3.02
CA SER A 185 -17.90 -0.46 -4.40
C SER A 185 -17.18 -1.59 -5.13
N LYS A 186 -15.87 -1.74 -4.94
CA LYS A 186 -15.03 -2.70 -5.69
C LYS A 186 -14.73 -4.00 -4.94
N LEU A 187 -14.72 -3.96 -3.60
CA LEU A 187 -14.20 -5.04 -2.74
C LEU A 187 -15.26 -5.59 -1.77
N SER A 188 -16.55 -5.28 -1.95
CA SER A 188 -17.60 -5.71 -1.01
C SER A 188 -17.99 -7.18 -1.13
N GLU A 189 -17.87 -7.78 -2.31
CA GLU A 189 -18.22 -9.20 -2.52
C GLU A 189 -17.00 -10.13 -2.35
N GLY A 190 -17.16 -11.17 -1.51
CA GLY A 190 -16.18 -12.26 -1.38
C GLY A 190 -14.95 -11.97 -0.51
N MET A 191 -14.79 -10.74 -0.02
CA MET A 191 -13.67 -10.39 0.86
C MET A 191 -13.86 -10.94 2.28
N LYS A 192 -12.77 -11.47 2.84
CA LYS A 192 -12.72 -11.94 4.23
C LYS A 192 -11.77 -11.07 5.05
N LYS A 193 -12.05 -10.94 6.34
CA LYS A 193 -11.11 -10.31 7.27
C LYS A 193 -9.81 -11.11 7.27
N LEU A 194 -8.68 -10.42 7.09
CA LEU A 194 -7.37 -11.04 7.14
C LEU A 194 -7.08 -11.50 8.57
N GLU A 195 -6.91 -12.82 8.76
CA GLU A 195 -6.46 -13.41 10.01
C GLU A 195 -5.07 -14.01 9.85
N PRO A 196 -4.02 -13.24 10.21
CA PRO A 196 -2.66 -13.73 10.06
C PRO A 196 -2.36 -14.88 11.02
N ARG A 197 -1.43 -15.75 10.63
CA ARG A 197 -0.85 -16.78 11.49
C ARG A 197 0.14 -16.12 12.45
N LYS A 198 -0.17 -16.17 13.75
CA LYS A 198 0.73 -15.72 14.82
C LYS A 198 2.01 -16.57 14.89
N PRO A 199 3.12 -16.02 15.40
CA PRO A 199 4.28 -16.80 15.79
C PRO A 199 3.89 -17.91 16.77
N GLY A 200 4.57 -19.05 16.69
CA GLY A 200 4.42 -20.11 17.69
C GLY A 200 4.98 -19.68 19.05
N LYS A 201 4.57 -20.38 20.12
CA LYS A 201 5.14 -20.16 21.46
C LYS A 201 6.45 -20.95 21.62
N ALA A 202 7.52 -20.30 22.05
CA ALA A 202 8.76 -20.97 22.38
C ALA A 202 9.61 -20.17 23.39
N ARG A 203 10.51 -20.85 24.11
CA ARG A 203 11.50 -20.16 24.96
C ARG A 203 12.45 -19.32 24.11
N GLY A 204 12.86 -18.16 24.62
CA GLY A 204 13.84 -17.27 23.97
C GLY A 204 13.26 -16.41 22.83
N THR A 205 11.94 -16.27 22.77
CA THR A 205 11.26 -15.30 21.90
C THR A 205 11.58 -13.86 22.30
N ASP A 206 11.76 -13.57 23.59
CA ASP A 206 12.02 -12.21 24.09
C ASP A 206 13.36 -11.67 23.55
N LYS A 207 14.38 -12.54 23.50
CA LYS A 207 15.66 -12.23 22.85
C LYS A 207 15.48 -12.02 21.34
N ALA A 208 14.68 -12.87 20.69
CA ALA A 208 14.40 -12.75 19.26
C ALA A 208 13.67 -11.43 18.93
N GLU A 209 12.76 -11.01 19.80
CA GLU A 209 12.03 -9.74 19.71
C GLU A 209 12.99 -8.55 19.84
N SER A 210 13.82 -8.52 20.89
CA SER A 210 14.80 -7.45 21.09
C SER A 210 15.78 -7.33 19.92
N GLU A 211 16.36 -8.45 19.45
CA GLU A 211 17.27 -8.47 18.30
C GLU A 211 16.56 -8.05 17.01
N GLY A 212 15.32 -8.49 16.82
CA GLY A 212 14.49 -8.12 15.68
C GLY A 212 14.26 -6.61 15.63
N TYR A 213 13.78 -6.03 16.73
CA TYR A 213 13.54 -4.60 16.85
C TYR A 213 14.79 -3.77 16.56
N LEU A 214 15.91 -4.10 17.18
CA LEU A 214 17.18 -3.38 16.97
C LEU A 214 17.65 -3.46 15.52
N ALA A 215 17.56 -4.64 14.89
CA ALA A 215 17.89 -4.81 13.48
C ALA A 215 16.92 -4.04 12.57
N GLY A 216 15.64 -3.95 12.95
CA GLY A 216 14.59 -3.23 12.24
C GLY A 216 14.85 -1.74 12.13
N ARG A 217 15.39 -1.10 13.17
CA ARG A 217 15.71 0.34 13.14
C ARG A 217 16.76 0.72 12.09
N ASN A 218 17.51 -0.25 11.57
CA ASN A 218 18.47 -0.04 10.48
C ASN A 218 17.85 -0.25 9.10
N ALA A 219 16.53 -0.47 9.01
CA ALA A 219 15.83 -0.61 7.74
C ALA A 219 15.97 0.69 6.92
N GLN A 220 16.31 0.53 5.65
CA GLN A 220 16.50 1.65 4.74
C GLN A 220 15.32 1.76 3.80
N LEU A 221 14.48 2.75 4.03
CA LEU A 221 13.47 3.16 3.06
C LEU A 221 14.02 4.35 2.29
N HIS A 222 14.55 4.12 1.09
CA HIS A 222 14.95 5.23 0.21
C HIS A 222 13.69 5.98 -0.22
N HIS A 223 13.34 7.03 0.51
CA HIS A 223 12.20 7.87 0.19
C HIS A 223 12.40 8.51 -1.19
N ALA A 224 11.57 8.14 -2.15
CA ALA A 224 11.33 8.93 -3.37
C ALA A 224 10.58 10.26 -3.06
N VAL A 225 10.24 10.51 -1.80
CA VAL A 225 9.35 11.61 -1.36
C VAL A 225 10.11 12.93 -1.10
N SER A 226 11.44 12.97 -1.19
CA SER A 226 12.21 14.23 -1.05
C SER A 226 12.50 14.96 -2.37
N SER A 227 12.13 14.41 -3.54
CA SER A 227 12.40 15.07 -4.83
C SER A 227 11.34 16.11 -5.25
N SER A 228 10.15 16.13 -4.65
CA SER A 228 9.14 17.17 -4.94
C SER A 228 9.16 18.35 -3.97
N ALA A 229 9.68 18.18 -2.75
CA ALA A 229 9.78 19.26 -1.76
C ALA A 229 11.03 20.14 -1.90
N LYS A 230 12.03 19.75 -2.71
CA LYS A 230 13.31 20.49 -2.86
C LYS A 230 13.48 21.26 -4.17
N LYS A 231 12.45 21.36 -5.02
CA LYS A 231 12.55 22.07 -6.31
C LYS A 231 11.75 23.39 -6.39
N CYS A 232 11.26 23.90 -5.27
CA CYS A 232 10.53 25.17 -5.20
C CYS A 232 11.16 26.23 -4.29
N GLU A 233 12.47 26.17 -4.04
CA GLU A 233 13.22 27.29 -3.49
C GLU A 233 14.46 27.52 -4.35
N LEU A 234 14.30 28.26 -5.45
CA LEU A 234 15.37 28.98 -6.15
C LEU A 234 14.74 29.89 -7.23
N PHE A 235 13.72 30.67 -6.85
CA PHE A 235 13.37 31.89 -7.58
C PHE A 235 12.97 32.96 -6.56
N GLY A 236 13.89 33.89 -6.32
CA GLY A 236 13.62 35.14 -5.61
C GLY A 236 14.59 35.42 -4.46
N VAL A 237 15.61 36.24 -4.74
CA VAL A 237 15.73 37.64 -4.25
C VAL A 237 17.19 38.12 -4.30
N THR A 238 17.46 38.99 -5.30
CA THR A 238 18.36 40.18 -5.37
C THR A 238 19.86 40.06 -5.04
N LYS A 239 20.78 40.72 -5.74
CA LYS A 239 20.76 42.07 -6.35
C LYS A 239 21.34 42.10 -7.76
#